data_AF-A0A820WAY3-F1
#
_entry.id   AF-A0A820WAY3-F1
#
_cell.length_a   1.000
_cell.length_b   1.000
_cell.length_c   1.000
_cell.angle_alpha   90.00
_cell.angle_beta   90.00
_cell.angle_gamma   90.00
#
_symmetry.space_group_name_H-M   'P 1'
#
loop_
_entity.id
_entity.type
_entity.pdbx_description
1 polymer ?
#
loop_
_entity_poly.entity_id
_entity_poly.type
_entity_poly.pdbx_seq_one_letter_code
_entity_poly.pdbx_strand_id
1 'polypeptide(L)'
;MMFQSLSAGINLIVRRHALSYHHRYLADHISSKSSSTTDTNEWLWEYLRHRQSYQSLNDEQKRQVILLEIQTLRESGERVPDSIPDEYWSELISSPLLNNRKSTYNYLFVREISKRKRVAEKAALQERRMTSATRHADLAAAGLPVTNYPGYHSMFRQLTGGQTDRWIRDNKLMVQARLGEHLLVDCGFEVEHARSKYVSKLVDQIEFFFANIQRYHSPSFVTLCNFATDGQIQKEFARRHSQNRAVSCFETTEASYLDLVDPQKLIYLSPHSQYEMSEYDHNAVYIIGAIVDGSVGGRPLTLAKAKRDNIKHQRLPLERYLKFGGNASRTLSLDKIYFILMALKHGQSWSEAFQAIPDRKVAERFNQPRLGKNESERWGKYAGIRNRTDQ
;
A
#
# COMPACT_ATOMS: atom_id res chain seq x y z
N MET A 1 14.15 -9.30 47.44
CA MET A 1 13.55 -7.98 47.74
C MET A 1 14.30 -6.77 47.15
N MET A 2 15.48 -6.90 46.51
CA MET A 2 16.19 -5.74 45.90
C MET A 2 15.78 -5.38 44.45
N PHE A 3 15.18 -6.29 43.68
CA PHE A 3 14.86 -6.03 42.26
C PHE A 3 13.57 -5.23 42.02
N GLN A 4 12.63 -5.19 42.96
CA GLN A 4 11.39 -4.38 42.83
C GLN A 4 11.63 -2.88 43.16
N SER A 5 12.63 -2.57 43.98
CA SER A 5 13.00 -1.19 44.35
C SER A 5 13.69 -0.42 43.21
N LEU A 6 14.55 -1.09 42.44
CA LEU A 6 15.26 -0.50 41.29
C LEU A 6 14.33 -0.19 40.10
N SER A 7 13.30 -1.02 39.85
CA SER A 7 12.30 -0.78 38.80
C SER A 7 11.40 0.43 39.11
N ALA A 8 11.06 0.64 40.38
CA ALA A 8 10.33 1.82 40.83
C ALA A 8 11.19 3.09 40.73
N GLY A 9 12.47 3.02 41.08
CA GLY A 9 13.42 4.13 40.98
C GLY A 9 13.70 4.58 39.53
N ILE A 10 13.88 3.64 38.60
CA ILE A 10 14.09 3.95 37.17
C ILE A 10 12.82 4.54 36.54
N ASN A 11 11.63 4.02 36.88
CA ASN A 11 10.36 4.61 36.43
C ASN A 11 10.13 6.01 37.00
N LEU A 12 10.56 6.29 38.24
CA LEU A 12 10.46 7.62 38.85
C LEU A 12 11.44 8.62 38.23
N ILE A 13 12.65 8.17 37.87
CA ILE A 13 13.67 8.99 37.20
C ILE A 13 13.25 9.31 35.76
N VAL A 14 12.76 8.34 34.99
CA VAL A 14 12.24 8.56 33.62
C VAL A 14 11.02 9.48 33.63
N ARG A 15 10.10 9.31 34.60
CA ARG A 15 8.95 10.23 34.79
C ARG A 15 9.37 11.64 35.16
N ARG A 16 10.35 11.81 36.07
CA ARG A 16 10.93 13.12 36.42
C ARG A 16 11.64 13.78 35.23
N HIS A 17 12.32 13.00 34.39
CA HIS A 17 13.02 13.51 33.21
C HIS A 17 12.04 13.99 32.13
N ALA A 18 10.98 13.21 31.85
CA ALA A 18 9.95 13.53 30.86
C ALA A 18 9.11 14.77 31.25
N LEU A 19 8.72 14.87 32.53
CA LEU A 19 8.07 16.08 33.07
C LEU A 19 8.99 17.31 32.97
N SER A 20 10.30 17.14 33.23
CA SER A 20 11.27 18.24 33.10
C SER A 20 11.46 18.74 31.67
N TYR A 21 11.23 17.86 30.68
CA TYR A 21 11.34 18.19 29.25
C TYR A 21 10.10 18.94 28.78
N HIS A 22 8.90 18.54 29.21
CA HIS A 22 7.65 19.22 28.89
C HIS A 22 7.61 20.66 29.43
N HIS A 23 7.99 20.87 30.70
CA HIS A 23 8.04 22.21 31.29
C HIS A 23 9.11 23.10 30.62
N ARG A 24 10.31 22.56 30.32
CA ARG A 24 11.34 23.32 29.58
C ARG A 24 10.90 23.65 28.15
N TYR A 25 10.32 22.68 27.45
CA TYR A 25 9.83 22.84 26.09
C TYR A 25 8.79 23.95 25.96
N LEU A 26 7.82 24.00 26.87
CA LEU A 26 6.82 25.07 26.92
C LEU A 26 7.43 26.42 27.35
N ALA A 27 8.33 26.42 28.35
CA ALA A 27 8.95 27.65 28.85
C ALA A 27 9.88 28.34 27.84
N ASP A 28 10.69 27.57 27.10
CA ASP A 28 11.62 28.10 26.08
C ASP A 28 10.86 28.75 24.92
N HIS A 29 9.67 28.26 24.58
CA HIS A 29 8.87 28.79 23.47
C HIS A 29 8.06 30.04 23.86
N ILE A 30 7.56 30.13 25.10
CA ILE A 30 6.79 31.31 25.55
C ILE A 30 7.72 32.52 25.77
N SER A 31 8.98 32.31 26.14
CA SER A 31 9.99 33.39 26.26
C SER A 31 10.24 34.14 24.95
N SER A 32 9.91 33.55 23.79
CA SER A 32 10.10 34.16 22.47
C SER A 32 8.98 35.12 22.03
N LYS A 33 7.85 35.19 22.75
CA LYS A 33 6.70 36.05 22.44
C LYS A 33 6.22 36.79 23.69
N SER A 34 6.85 37.92 24.01
CA SER A 34 6.30 38.90 24.96
C SER A 34 6.25 40.31 24.34
N SER A 35 5.15 40.58 23.64
CA SER A 35 4.57 41.92 23.54
C SER A 35 3.06 41.78 23.54
N SER A 36 2.39 42.38 24.52
CA SER A 36 0.93 42.48 24.72
C SER A 36 0.16 41.23 25.18
N THR A 37 0.10 41.00 26.51
CA THR A 37 -1.13 40.73 27.31
C THR A 37 -0.69 40.37 28.73
N THR A 38 -0.91 41.27 29.69
CA THR A 38 -0.11 41.29 30.93
C THR A 38 -0.81 40.79 32.20
N ASP A 39 -2.06 40.32 32.20
CA ASP A 39 -2.72 39.91 33.48
C ASP A 39 -3.26 38.48 33.57
N THR A 40 -3.47 37.74 32.46
CA THR A 40 -4.12 36.41 32.53
C THR A 40 -3.17 35.21 32.64
N ASN A 41 -1.85 35.43 32.66
CA ASN A 41 -0.84 34.35 32.52
C ASN A 41 0.08 34.17 33.72
N GLU A 42 -0.10 34.89 34.82
CA GLU A 42 0.83 34.84 35.97
C GLU A 42 0.93 33.43 36.58
N TRP A 43 -0.22 32.77 36.79
CA TRP A 43 -0.28 31.39 37.27
C TRP A 43 0.36 30.38 36.29
N LEU A 44 0.27 30.65 34.98
CA LEU A 44 0.85 29.79 33.93
C LEU A 44 2.37 29.90 33.93
N TRP A 45 2.90 31.12 34.09
CA TRP A 45 4.33 31.35 34.30
C TRP A 45 4.84 30.73 35.59
N GLU A 46 4.02 30.71 36.65
CA GLU A 46 4.32 30.04 37.91
C GLU A 46 4.35 28.50 37.74
N TYR A 47 3.37 27.94 37.02
CA TYR A 47 3.32 26.52 36.66
C TYR A 47 4.55 26.08 35.86
N LEU A 48 4.97 26.89 34.88
CA LEU A 48 6.14 26.62 34.03
C LEU A 48 7.47 26.80 34.77
N ARG A 49 7.62 27.84 35.60
CA ARG A 49 8.85 28.13 36.35
C ARG A 49 9.08 27.18 37.53
N HIS A 50 8.02 26.87 38.29
CA HIS A 50 8.13 26.08 39.53
C HIS A 50 7.84 24.60 39.36
N ARG A 51 7.56 24.14 38.13
CA ARG A 51 7.22 22.73 37.82
C ARG A 51 6.13 22.19 38.74
N GLN A 52 5.08 22.99 38.95
CA GLN A 52 3.94 22.57 39.74
C GLN A 52 3.32 21.30 39.12
N SER A 53 2.75 20.44 39.97
CA SER A 53 2.15 19.18 39.50
C SER A 53 0.95 19.46 38.60
N TYR A 54 0.89 18.90 37.40
CA TYR A 54 -0.27 19.00 36.51
C TYR A 54 -1.59 18.59 37.20
N GLN A 55 -1.52 17.73 38.22
CA GLN A 55 -2.68 17.27 38.98
C GLN A 55 -3.24 18.32 39.94
N SER A 56 -2.45 19.32 40.36
CA SER A 56 -2.91 20.39 41.26
C SER A 56 -3.63 21.52 40.53
N LEU A 57 -3.68 21.49 39.20
CA LEU A 57 -4.39 22.46 38.38
C LEU A 57 -5.90 22.17 38.35
N ASN A 58 -6.70 23.23 38.27
CA ASN A 58 -8.13 23.10 37.98
C ASN A 58 -8.36 22.70 36.51
N ASP A 59 -9.56 22.26 36.17
CA ASP A 59 -9.84 21.73 34.83
C ASP A 59 -9.73 22.80 33.73
N GLU A 60 -9.99 24.07 34.05
CA GLU A 60 -9.84 25.19 33.12
C GLU A 60 -8.36 25.50 32.82
N GLN A 61 -7.52 25.48 33.85
CA GLN A 61 -6.07 25.61 33.75
C GLN A 61 -5.47 24.44 32.96
N LYS A 62 -5.95 23.20 33.18
CA LYS A 62 -5.51 22.03 32.40
C LYS A 62 -5.86 22.20 30.92
N ARG A 63 -7.04 22.73 30.60
CA ARG A 63 -7.43 23.04 29.21
C ARG A 63 -6.48 24.05 28.59
N GLN A 64 -6.13 25.12 29.31
CA GLN A 64 -5.18 26.13 28.84
C GLN A 64 -3.78 25.55 28.59
N VAL A 65 -3.30 24.66 29.48
CA VAL A 65 -2.03 23.94 29.27
C VAL A 65 -2.09 23.06 28.02
N ILE A 66 -3.18 22.32 27.80
CA ILE A 66 -3.37 21.47 26.62
C ILE A 66 -3.40 22.29 25.32
N LEU A 67 -4.07 23.46 25.32
CA LEU A 67 -4.13 24.34 24.15
C LEU A 67 -2.74 24.88 23.79
N LEU A 68 -1.97 25.31 24.80
CA LEU A 68 -0.59 25.76 24.61
C LEU A 68 0.30 24.62 24.11
N GLU A 69 0.16 23.42 24.67
CA GLU A 69 0.87 22.23 24.21
C GLU A 69 0.61 21.94 22.73
N ILE A 70 -0.64 21.98 22.29
CA ILE A 70 -1.01 21.81 20.88
C ILE A 70 -0.39 22.92 20.03
N GLN A 71 -0.42 24.17 20.49
CA GLN A 71 0.17 25.28 19.77
C GLN A 71 1.69 25.10 19.58
N THR A 72 2.42 24.76 20.65
CA THR A 72 3.87 24.55 20.57
C THR A 72 4.23 23.35 19.69
N LEU A 73 3.44 22.27 19.77
CA LEU A 73 3.61 21.10 18.88
C LEU A 73 3.33 21.45 17.41
N ARG A 74 2.34 22.31 17.15
CA ARG A 74 2.05 22.80 15.79
C ARG A 74 3.21 23.62 15.23
N GLU A 75 3.78 24.52 16.04
CA GLU A 75 4.93 25.34 15.67
C GLU A 75 6.19 24.48 15.41
N SER A 76 6.37 23.37 16.13
CA SER A 76 7.46 22.41 15.87
C SER A 76 7.21 21.46 14.70
N GLY A 77 6.09 21.59 13.98
CA GLY A 77 5.73 20.72 12.85
C GLY A 77 5.25 19.31 13.23
N GLU A 78 4.88 19.10 14.49
CA GLU A 78 4.30 17.83 14.95
C GLU A 78 2.83 17.69 14.54
N ARG A 79 2.34 16.44 14.49
CA ARG A 79 0.97 16.12 14.04
C ARG A 79 -0.05 16.35 15.15
N VAL A 80 -0.76 17.48 15.09
CA VAL A 80 -1.80 17.88 16.05
C VAL A 80 -3.07 18.37 15.37
N PRO A 81 -4.27 18.12 15.94
CA PRO A 81 -5.54 18.54 15.35
C PRO A 81 -5.71 20.06 15.38
N ASP A 82 -6.56 20.60 14.51
CA ASP A 82 -6.91 22.03 14.53
C ASP A 82 -7.93 22.34 15.62
N SER A 83 -8.85 21.41 15.90
CA SER A 83 -9.85 21.51 16.96
C SER A 83 -10.01 20.18 17.70
N ILE A 84 -10.10 20.22 19.04
CA ILE A 84 -10.39 19.04 19.86
C ILE A 84 -11.93 18.90 19.99
N PRO A 85 -12.51 17.75 19.60
CA PRO A 85 -13.93 17.49 19.82
C PRO A 85 -14.26 17.36 21.32
N ASP A 86 -15.46 17.78 21.72
CA ASP A 86 -15.82 17.87 23.14
C ASP A 86 -15.70 16.55 23.92
N GLU A 87 -15.91 15.43 23.22
CA GLU A 87 -15.84 14.06 23.74
C GLU A 87 -14.46 13.68 24.30
N TYR A 88 -13.38 14.32 23.86
CA TYR A 88 -12.00 13.97 24.26
C TYR A 88 -11.43 14.83 25.39
N TRP A 89 -12.11 15.90 25.80
CA TRP A 89 -11.57 16.79 26.84
C TRP A 89 -11.40 16.07 28.18
N SER A 90 -12.35 15.22 28.57
CA SER A 90 -12.26 14.45 29.82
C SER A 90 -11.05 13.51 29.84
N GLU A 91 -10.79 12.81 28.74
CA GLU A 91 -9.64 11.90 28.56
C GLU A 91 -8.31 12.67 28.61
N LEU A 92 -8.21 13.79 27.88
CA LEU A 92 -7.00 14.60 27.82
C LEU A 92 -6.68 15.27 29.16
N ILE A 93 -7.69 15.77 29.87
CA ILE A 93 -7.55 16.36 31.21
C ILE A 93 -7.10 15.31 32.22
N SER A 94 -7.63 14.08 32.13
CA SER A 94 -7.27 12.98 33.04
C SER A 94 -5.84 12.47 32.85
N SER A 95 -5.26 12.64 31.66
CA SER A 95 -3.92 12.16 31.31
C SER A 95 -2.86 13.21 31.61
N PRO A 96 -1.98 13.04 32.63
CA PRO A 96 -1.02 14.07 33.01
C PRO A 96 0.24 14.13 32.14
N LEU A 97 0.54 13.06 31.39
CA LEU A 97 1.77 12.93 30.59
C LEU A 97 1.54 13.34 29.13
N LEU A 98 2.41 14.22 28.64
CA LEU A 98 2.49 14.66 27.23
C LEU A 98 2.49 13.48 26.25
N ASN A 99 3.29 12.45 26.51
CA ASN A 99 3.43 11.31 25.60
C ASN A 99 2.11 10.54 25.40
N ASN A 100 1.26 10.49 26.44
CA ASN A 100 -0.04 9.84 26.33
C ASN A 100 -1.00 10.71 25.49
N ARG A 101 -1.01 12.03 25.73
CA ARG A 101 -1.82 12.98 24.97
C ARG A 101 -1.41 13.08 23.49
N LYS A 102 -0.09 12.98 23.19
CA LYS A 102 0.45 12.96 21.82
C LYS A 102 -0.17 11.86 20.96
N SER A 103 -0.43 10.67 21.53
CA SER A 103 -1.10 9.58 20.81
C SER A 103 -2.51 9.99 20.39
N THR A 104 -3.29 10.57 21.31
CA THR A 104 -4.65 11.07 21.06
C THR A 104 -4.64 12.22 20.05
N TYR A 105 -3.68 13.15 20.13
CA TYR A 105 -3.54 14.23 19.13
C TYR A 105 -3.28 13.69 17.73
N ASN A 106 -2.35 12.74 17.58
CA ASN A 106 -2.05 12.15 16.28
C ASN A 106 -3.28 11.44 15.71
N TYR A 107 -4.04 10.70 16.54
CA TYR A 107 -5.30 10.10 16.13
C TYR A 107 -6.32 11.14 15.63
N LEU A 108 -6.53 12.22 16.38
CA LEU A 108 -7.46 13.29 16.00
C LEU A 108 -7.02 14.01 14.73
N PHE A 109 -5.72 14.27 14.57
CA PHE A 109 -5.15 14.85 13.36
C PHE A 109 -5.40 13.97 12.13
N VAL A 110 -5.09 12.68 12.21
CA VAL A 110 -5.31 11.73 11.09
C VAL A 110 -6.81 11.65 10.74
N ARG A 111 -7.69 11.63 11.76
CA ARG A 111 -9.15 11.66 11.58
C ARG A 111 -9.61 12.93 10.86
N GLU A 112 -9.09 14.09 11.25
CA GLU A 112 -9.43 15.39 10.65
C GLU A 112 -8.96 15.50 9.20
N ILE A 113 -7.69 15.18 8.93
CA ILE A 113 -7.13 15.18 7.58
C ILE A 113 -7.91 14.23 6.67
N SER A 114 -8.25 13.04 7.16
CA SER A 114 -9.07 12.08 6.42
C SER A 114 -10.47 12.62 6.11
N LYS A 115 -11.09 13.35 7.04
CA LYS A 115 -12.39 13.99 6.83
C LYS A 115 -12.30 15.10 5.77
N ARG A 116 -11.30 15.98 5.87
CA ARG A 116 -11.04 17.05 4.88
C ARG A 116 -10.83 16.48 3.48
N LYS A 117 -10.01 15.44 3.36
CA LYS A 117 -9.77 14.73 2.10
C LYS A 117 -11.07 14.21 1.49
N ARG A 118 -11.94 13.56 2.28
CA ARG A 118 -13.24 13.06 1.80
C ARG A 118 -14.17 14.19 1.34
N VAL A 119 -14.20 15.33 2.04
CA VAL A 119 -15.01 16.49 1.65
C VAL A 119 -14.48 17.11 0.36
N ALA A 120 -13.16 17.29 0.25
CA ALA A 120 -12.51 17.80 -0.96
C ALA A 120 -12.74 16.87 -2.17
N GLU A 121 -12.62 15.56 -1.98
CA GLU A 121 -12.93 14.55 -3.02
C GLU A 121 -14.38 14.64 -3.51
N LYS A 122 -15.35 14.84 -2.59
CA LYS A 122 -16.76 15.04 -2.94
C LYS A 122 -17.00 16.34 -3.69
N ALA A 123 -16.40 17.44 -3.24
CA ALA A 123 -16.51 18.74 -3.90
C ALA A 123 -15.92 18.71 -5.32
N ALA A 124 -14.72 18.14 -5.48
CA ALA A 124 -14.08 17.96 -6.79
C ALA A 124 -14.91 17.07 -7.73
N LEU A 125 -15.57 16.03 -7.20
CA LEU A 125 -16.49 15.22 -8.00
C LEU A 125 -17.72 16.01 -8.46
N GLN A 126 -18.26 16.88 -7.61
CA GLN A 126 -19.40 17.74 -7.94
C GLN A 126 -19.02 18.79 -8.99
N GLU A 127 -17.86 19.43 -8.86
CA GLU A 127 -17.33 20.36 -9.86
C GLU A 127 -17.11 19.69 -11.22
N ARG A 128 -16.56 18.47 -11.23
CA ARG A 128 -16.44 17.65 -12.46
C ARG A 128 -17.79 17.33 -13.10
N ARG A 129 -18.83 17.09 -12.30
CA ARG A 129 -20.19 16.86 -12.81
C ARG A 129 -20.78 18.13 -13.42
N MET A 130 -20.62 19.27 -12.75
CA MET A 130 -21.09 20.56 -13.26
C MET A 130 -20.41 20.92 -14.57
N THR A 131 -19.08 20.86 -14.63
CA THR A 131 -18.30 21.13 -15.85
C THR A 131 -18.67 20.18 -17.00
N SER A 132 -18.86 18.88 -16.73
CA SER A 132 -19.33 17.94 -17.75
C SER A 132 -20.75 18.25 -18.23
N ALA A 133 -21.65 18.69 -17.34
CA ALA A 133 -23.01 19.08 -17.69
C ALA A 133 -23.04 20.36 -18.55
N THR A 134 -22.22 21.36 -18.21
CA THR A 134 -22.04 22.57 -19.03
C THR A 134 -21.52 22.20 -20.41
N ARG A 135 -20.46 21.39 -20.49
CA ARG A 135 -19.91 20.91 -21.77
C ARG A 135 -20.96 20.16 -22.60
N HIS A 136 -21.79 19.33 -21.98
CA HIS A 136 -22.87 18.62 -22.68
C HIS A 136 -23.92 19.58 -23.23
N ALA A 137 -24.27 20.62 -22.48
CA ALA A 137 -25.20 21.66 -22.92
C ALA A 137 -24.63 22.46 -24.11
N ASP A 138 -23.35 22.83 -24.05
CA ASP A 138 -22.66 23.56 -25.13
C ASP A 138 -22.57 22.72 -26.41
N LEU A 139 -22.23 21.43 -26.30
CA LEU A 139 -22.18 20.50 -27.42
C LEU A 139 -23.57 20.31 -28.06
N ALA A 140 -24.60 20.17 -27.24
CA ALA A 140 -25.98 20.06 -27.72
C ALA A 140 -26.44 21.34 -28.44
N ALA A 141 -26.10 22.52 -27.92
CA ALA A 141 -26.40 23.80 -28.57
C ALA A 141 -25.66 23.95 -29.91
N ALA A 142 -24.44 23.41 -30.03
CA ALA A 142 -23.66 23.40 -31.27
C ALA A 142 -24.07 22.32 -32.28
N GLY A 143 -25.07 21.48 -31.96
CA GLY A 143 -25.46 20.34 -32.81
C GLY A 143 -24.40 19.24 -32.90
N LEU A 144 -23.42 19.25 -31.99
CA LEU A 144 -22.33 18.26 -31.94
C LEU A 144 -22.73 17.08 -31.03
N PRO A 145 -22.27 15.86 -31.34
CA PRO A 145 -22.56 14.70 -30.50
C PRO A 145 -21.96 14.87 -29.10
N VAL A 146 -22.78 14.63 -28.07
CA VAL A 146 -22.41 14.73 -26.64
C VAL A 146 -21.46 13.60 -26.20
N THR A 147 -21.22 12.60 -27.06
CA THR A 147 -20.46 11.39 -26.72
C THR A 147 -18.98 11.53 -27.07
N ASN A 148 -18.11 10.87 -26.32
CA ASN A 148 -16.67 10.77 -26.61
C ASN A 148 -16.34 9.77 -27.74
N TYR A 149 -17.35 9.20 -28.41
CA TYR A 149 -17.12 8.25 -29.50
C TYR A 149 -17.02 8.98 -30.84
N PRO A 150 -16.04 8.61 -31.68
CA PRO A 150 -15.85 9.24 -32.98
C PRO A 150 -17.00 8.90 -33.92
N GLY A 151 -17.91 9.86 -34.10
CA GLY A 151 -18.88 9.90 -35.19
C GLY A 151 -20.06 8.95 -35.01
N TYR A 152 -21.26 9.47 -35.30
CA TYR A 152 -22.54 8.77 -35.40
C TYR A 152 -23.29 8.47 -34.10
N HIS A 153 -24.63 8.41 -34.25
CA HIS A 153 -25.60 7.94 -33.28
C HIS A 153 -25.30 6.47 -32.94
N SER A 154 -24.33 6.27 -32.05
CA SER A 154 -23.93 4.94 -31.61
C SER A 154 -25.10 4.25 -30.92
N MET A 155 -25.55 3.12 -31.48
CA MET A 155 -26.49 2.20 -30.81
C MET A 155 -25.81 1.43 -29.67
N PHE A 156 -24.49 1.54 -29.52
CA PHE A 156 -23.77 0.92 -28.41
C PHE A 156 -24.13 1.63 -27.10
N ARG A 157 -24.24 0.84 -26.02
CA ARG A 157 -24.42 1.36 -24.67
C ARG A 157 -23.36 2.43 -24.41
N GLN A 158 -23.80 3.67 -24.20
CA GLN A 158 -22.91 4.75 -23.80
C GLN A 158 -22.45 4.49 -22.37
N LEU A 159 -21.16 4.29 -22.20
CA LEU A 159 -20.54 4.10 -20.90
C LEU A 159 -19.90 5.43 -20.50
N THR A 160 -20.31 5.98 -19.35
CA THR A 160 -19.75 7.23 -18.83
C THR A 160 -19.16 7.05 -17.43
N GLY A 161 -18.02 7.69 -17.18
CA GLY A 161 -17.38 7.72 -15.85
C GLY A 161 -16.87 6.36 -15.36
N GLY A 162 -16.72 6.21 -14.04
CA GLY A 162 -16.10 5.02 -13.43
C GLY A 162 -16.87 3.70 -13.55
N GLN A 163 -18.12 3.72 -14.03
CA GLN A 163 -18.83 2.50 -14.41
C GLN A 163 -18.25 1.89 -15.69
N THR A 164 -17.73 2.73 -16.60
CA THR A 164 -17.06 2.34 -17.85
C THR A 164 -15.80 1.54 -17.57
N ASP A 165 -14.91 2.07 -16.72
CA ASP A 165 -13.64 1.43 -16.40
C ASP A 165 -13.85 0.06 -15.74
N ARG A 166 -14.85 -0.02 -14.84
CA ARG A 166 -15.26 -1.28 -14.22
C ARG A 166 -15.78 -2.25 -15.27
N TRP A 167 -16.71 -1.82 -16.11
CA TRP A 167 -17.28 -2.66 -17.14
C TRP A 167 -16.22 -3.15 -18.13
N ILE A 168 -15.32 -2.27 -18.61
CA ILE A 168 -14.21 -2.64 -19.51
C ILE A 168 -13.31 -3.67 -18.84
N ARG A 169 -12.93 -3.43 -17.58
CA ARG A 169 -12.10 -4.36 -16.81
C ARG A 169 -12.78 -5.71 -16.67
N ASP A 170 -14.03 -5.74 -16.23
CA ASP A 170 -14.77 -6.99 -16.01
C ASP A 170 -14.98 -7.74 -17.34
N ASN A 171 -15.26 -7.04 -18.45
CA ASN A 171 -15.34 -7.65 -19.78
C ASN A 171 -14.01 -8.24 -20.25
N LYS A 172 -12.89 -7.50 -20.10
CA LYS A 172 -11.56 -8.03 -20.41
C LYS A 172 -11.32 -9.33 -19.66
N LEU A 173 -11.65 -9.37 -18.36
CA LEU A 173 -11.44 -10.55 -17.54
C LEU A 173 -12.33 -11.72 -17.97
N MET A 174 -13.60 -11.47 -18.25
CA MET A 174 -14.52 -12.50 -18.77
C MET A 174 -14.03 -13.09 -20.11
N VAL A 175 -13.50 -12.25 -20.99
CA VAL A 175 -12.90 -12.71 -22.26
C VAL A 175 -11.67 -13.58 -21.98
N GLN A 176 -10.79 -13.15 -21.06
CA GLN A 176 -9.58 -13.90 -20.73
C GLN A 176 -9.88 -15.22 -20.00
N ALA A 177 -10.92 -15.27 -19.17
CA ALA A 177 -11.37 -16.49 -18.52
C ALA A 177 -11.81 -17.57 -19.51
N ARG A 178 -12.35 -17.18 -20.67
CA ARG A 178 -12.82 -18.12 -21.69
C ARG A 178 -11.81 -18.40 -22.80
N LEU A 179 -11.05 -17.39 -23.21
CA LEU A 179 -10.22 -17.41 -24.43
C LEU A 179 -8.77 -17.02 -24.18
N GLY A 180 -8.43 -16.59 -22.96
CA GLY A 180 -7.12 -16.07 -22.62
C GLY A 180 -6.13 -17.15 -22.23
N GLU A 181 -4.86 -16.75 -22.18
CA GLU A 181 -3.79 -17.58 -21.63
C GLU A 181 -3.91 -17.65 -20.10
N HIS A 182 -3.70 -18.84 -19.56
CA HIS A 182 -3.72 -19.07 -18.12
C HIS A 182 -2.35 -18.80 -17.50
N LEU A 183 -2.36 -18.27 -16.28
CA LEU A 183 -1.23 -18.19 -15.39
C LEU A 183 -1.62 -18.81 -14.05
N LEU A 184 -0.82 -19.78 -13.60
CA LEU A 184 -1.11 -20.48 -12.36
C LEU A 184 -0.29 -19.90 -11.21
N VAL A 185 -0.92 -19.74 -10.06
CA VAL A 185 -0.25 -19.37 -8.82
C VAL A 185 -0.38 -20.54 -7.85
N ASP A 186 0.76 -21.14 -7.51
CA ASP A 186 0.81 -22.33 -6.67
C ASP A 186 0.79 -21.94 -5.18
N CYS A 187 -0.37 -22.13 -4.54
CA CYS A 187 -0.63 -21.81 -3.13
C CYS A 187 -0.20 -22.92 -2.17
N GLY A 188 0.45 -23.99 -2.64
CA GLY A 188 0.86 -25.14 -1.82
C GLY A 188 2.05 -24.91 -0.88
N PHE A 189 2.31 -23.67 -0.44
CA PHE A 189 3.42 -23.29 0.45
C PHE A 189 2.96 -22.59 1.72
N GLU A 190 1.72 -22.83 2.13
CA GLU A 190 1.12 -22.16 3.27
C GLU A 190 1.80 -22.53 4.60
N VAL A 191 2.34 -23.74 4.70
CA VAL A 191 3.12 -24.22 5.87
C VAL A 191 4.33 -23.33 6.12
N GLU A 192 4.97 -22.84 5.06
CA GLU A 192 6.10 -21.93 5.12
C GLU A 192 5.72 -20.51 5.56
N HIS A 193 4.44 -20.15 5.51
CA HIS A 193 3.91 -18.89 6.03
C HIS A 193 3.45 -19.00 7.49
N ALA A 194 4.17 -19.75 8.33
CA ALA A 194 3.84 -19.98 9.74
C ALA A 194 3.58 -18.68 10.56
N ARG A 195 4.14 -17.54 10.15
CA ARG A 195 3.80 -16.23 10.74
C ARG A 195 2.75 -15.53 9.88
N SER A 196 1.63 -15.15 10.50
CA SER A 196 0.50 -14.44 9.87
C SER A 196 0.92 -13.21 9.03
N LYS A 197 1.98 -12.50 9.43
CA LYS A 197 2.55 -11.39 8.64
C LYS A 197 2.93 -11.75 7.19
N TYR A 198 3.34 -12.99 6.94
CA TYR A 198 3.70 -13.44 5.59
C TYR A 198 2.45 -13.72 4.76
N VAL A 199 1.41 -14.32 5.36
CA VAL A 199 0.11 -14.50 4.71
C VAL A 199 -0.50 -13.16 4.33
N SER A 200 -0.51 -12.18 5.24
CA SER A 200 -0.99 -10.83 4.92
C SER A 200 -0.21 -10.19 3.77
N LYS A 201 1.11 -10.33 3.73
CA LYS A 201 1.96 -9.84 2.63
C LYS A 201 1.73 -10.57 1.31
N LEU A 202 1.40 -11.86 1.35
CA LEU A 202 1.07 -12.64 0.16
C LEU A 202 -0.24 -12.13 -0.43
N VAL A 203 -1.27 -11.99 0.41
CA VAL A 203 -2.57 -11.44 0.01
C VAL A 203 -2.42 -10.02 -0.53
N ASP A 204 -1.59 -9.17 0.09
CA ASP A 204 -1.28 -7.83 -0.45
C ASP A 204 -0.72 -7.90 -1.88
N GLN A 205 0.19 -8.85 -2.16
CA GLN A 205 0.79 -9.01 -3.50
C GLN A 205 -0.23 -9.49 -4.53
N ILE A 206 -1.10 -10.44 -4.14
CA ILE A 206 -2.17 -10.95 -5.00
C ILE A 206 -3.18 -9.84 -5.30
N GLU A 207 -3.66 -9.13 -4.28
CA GLU A 207 -4.58 -7.99 -4.44
C GLU A 207 -3.96 -6.88 -5.28
N PHE A 208 -2.66 -6.59 -5.11
CA PHE A 208 -1.96 -5.59 -5.92
C PHE A 208 -1.85 -6.00 -7.39
N PHE A 209 -1.66 -7.29 -7.67
CA PHE A 209 -1.73 -7.80 -9.03
C PHE A 209 -3.11 -7.47 -9.66
N PHE A 210 -4.22 -7.86 -9.01
CA PHE A 210 -5.58 -7.65 -9.55
C PHE A 210 -5.97 -6.18 -9.66
N ALA A 211 -5.56 -5.35 -8.69
CA ALA A 211 -5.80 -3.91 -8.74
C ALA A 211 -5.20 -3.24 -9.98
N ASN A 212 -4.22 -3.88 -10.63
CA ASN A 212 -3.48 -3.35 -11.76
C ASN A 212 -3.73 -4.10 -13.08
N ILE A 213 -4.63 -5.09 -13.10
CA ILE A 213 -4.91 -5.91 -14.27
C ILE A 213 -5.47 -5.09 -15.45
N GLN A 214 -6.25 -4.04 -15.16
CA GLN A 214 -6.89 -3.18 -16.17
C GLN A 214 -5.91 -2.46 -17.10
N ARG A 215 -4.65 -2.36 -16.68
CA ARG A 215 -3.56 -1.71 -17.44
C ARG A 215 -3.18 -2.49 -18.68
N TYR A 216 -3.45 -3.79 -18.70
CA TYR A 216 -3.15 -4.66 -19.83
C TYR A 216 -4.37 -4.76 -20.75
N HIS A 217 -4.12 -4.80 -22.05
CA HIS A 217 -5.18 -5.04 -23.02
C HIS A 217 -5.68 -6.48 -22.92
N SER A 218 -4.74 -7.43 -22.81
CA SER A 218 -4.99 -8.87 -22.73
C SER A 218 -4.26 -9.47 -21.51
N PRO A 219 -4.73 -9.23 -20.27
CA PRO A 219 -4.10 -9.83 -19.09
C PRO A 219 -4.29 -11.35 -19.08
N SER A 220 -3.29 -12.13 -18.63
CA SER A 220 -3.52 -13.57 -18.43
C SER A 220 -4.55 -13.81 -17.32
N PHE A 221 -5.38 -14.83 -17.53
CA PHE A 221 -6.34 -15.28 -16.53
C PHE A 221 -5.61 -16.04 -15.43
N VAL A 222 -5.88 -15.70 -14.17
CA VAL A 222 -5.14 -16.25 -13.03
C VAL A 222 -5.99 -17.25 -12.26
N THR A 223 -5.39 -18.41 -12.02
CA THR A 223 -5.94 -19.46 -11.17
C THR A 223 -4.99 -19.72 -10.00
N LEU A 224 -5.51 -19.61 -8.78
CA LEU A 224 -4.81 -20.03 -7.57
C LEU A 224 -5.07 -21.54 -7.38
N CYS A 225 -4.04 -22.36 -7.57
CA CYS A 225 -4.11 -23.81 -7.42
C CYS A 225 -3.42 -24.28 -6.14
N ASN A 226 -3.65 -25.53 -5.72
CA ASN A 226 -3.29 -25.99 -4.38
C ASN A 226 -3.77 -25.02 -3.28
N PHE A 227 -4.94 -24.41 -3.49
CA PHE A 227 -5.51 -23.38 -2.62
C PHE A 227 -6.44 -24.03 -1.60
N ALA A 228 -6.02 -24.13 -0.34
CA ALA A 228 -6.84 -24.70 0.72
C ALA A 228 -8.02 -23.76 1.06
N THR A 229 -9.25 -24.25 0.90
CA THR A 229 -10.47 -23.46 1.16
C THR A 229 -10.69 -23.15 2.65
N ASP A 230 -10.04 -23.88 3.55
CA ASP A 230 -10.03 -23.62 4.99
C ASP A 230 -8.68 -23.06 5.49
N GLY A 231 -7.78 -22.73 4.57
CA GLY A 231 -6.44 -22.21 4.82
C GLY A 231 -6.39 -20.81 5.44
N GLN A 232 -5.22 -20.43 5.92
CA GLN A 232 -4.88 -19.07 6.35
C GLN A 232 -5.01 -18.04 5.22
N ILE A 233 -4.67 -18.39 3.97
CA ILE A 233 -4.80 -17.50 2.81
C ILE A 233 -6.28 -17.13 2.60
N GLN A 234 -7.17 -18.13 2.59
CA GLN A 234 -8.62 -17.89 2.47
C GLN A 234 -9.16 -17.06 3.64
N LYS A 235 -8.75 -17.38 4.88
CA LYS A 235 -9.15 -16.61 6.08
C LYS A 235 -8.72 -15.15 5.98
N GLU A 236 -7.52 -14.87 5.47
CA GLU A 236 -7.02 -13.52 5.31
C GLU A 236 -7.76 -12.75 4.20
N PHE A 237 -8.11 -13.41 3.09
CA PHE A 237 -9.02 -12.82 2.10
C PHE A 237 -10.39 -12.50 2.69
N ALA A 238 -11.00 -13.44 3.41
CA ALA A 238 -12.31 -13.27 4.04
C ALA A 238 -12.32 -12.11 5.05
N ARG A 239 -11.25 -11.98 5.85
CA ARG A 239 -11.06 -10.87 6.80
C ARG A 239 -11.07 -9.49 6.10
N ARG A 240 -10.58 -9.42 4.86
CA ARG A 240 -10.48 -8.18 4.07
C ARG A 240 -11.68 -7.93 3.14
N HIS A 241 -12.53 -8.92 2.94
CA HIS A 241 -13.60 -8.91 1.93
C HIS A 241 -14.59 -7.73 2.05
N SER A 242 -14.80 -7.17 3.26
CA SER A 242 -15.61 -5.96 3.44
C SER A 242 -15.00 -4.69 2.83
N GLN A 243 -13.69 -4.70 2.53
CA GLN A 243 -12.92 -3.54 2.03
C GLN A 243 -12.51 -3.67 0.55
N ASN A 244 -12.58 -4.86 -0.06
CA ASN A 244 -11.98 -5.09 -1.37
C ASN A 244 -12.98 -5.62 -2.42
N ARG A 245 -13.34 -4.77 -3.39
CA ARG A 245 -14.21 -5.13 -4.54
C ARG A 245 -13.43 -5.71 -5.72
N ALA A 246 -12.13 -5.96 -5.58
CA ALA A 246 -11.27 -6.51 -6.64
C ALA A 246 -11.27 -8.05 -6.71
N VAL A 247 -11.92 -8.73 -5.76
CA VAL A 247 -11.85 -10.19 -5.53
C VAL A 247 -12.66 -11.01 -6.55
N SER A 248 -13.37 -10.39 -7.49
CA SER A 248 -14.22 -11.08 -8.48
C SER A 248 -13.47 -11.61 -9.72
N CYS A 249 -12.13 -11.70 -9.70
CA CYS A 249 -11.34 -11.69 -10.94
C CYS A 249 -10.37 -12.89 -11.10
N PHE A 250 -10.52 -13.93 -10.29
CA PHE A 250 -9.69 -15.14 -10.37
C PHE A 250 -10.43 -16.37 -9.92
N GLU A 251 -9.91 -17.52 -10.33
CA GLU A 251 -10.35 -18.81 -9.85
C GLU A 251 -9.46 -19.31 -8.72
N THR A 252 -10.07 -20.00 -7.77
CA THR A 252 -9.38 -20.73 -6.71
C THR A 252 -9.76 -22.20 -6.83
N THR A 253 -8.78 -23.08 -6.69
CA THR A 253 -9.02 -24.53 -6.69
C THR A 253 -8.05 -25.24 -5.76
N GLU A 254 -8.53 -26.28 -5.09
CA GLU A 254 -7.72 -27.18 -4.28
C GLU A 254 -6.88 -28.12 -5.15
N ALA A 255 -7.26 -28.31 -6.41
CA ALA A 255 -6.56 -29.18 -7.35
C ALA A 255 -5.12 -28.73 -7.61
N SER A 256 -4.24 -29.69 -7.92
CA SER A 256 -2.87 -29.40 -8.33
C SER A 256 -2.85 -28.82 -9.73
N TYR A 257 -1.85 -28.01 -10.05
CA TYR A 257 -1.62 -27.57 -11.44
C TYR A 257 -1.45 -28.74 -12.42
N LEU A 258 -1.03 -29.92 -11.93
CA LEU A 258 -0.91 -31.14 -12.73
C LEU A 258 -2.26 -31.71 -13.16
N ASP A 259 -3.31 -31.46 -12.38
CA ASP A 259 -4.67 -31.92 -12.70
C ASP A 259 -5.40 -30.95 -13.64
N LEU A 260 -4.93 -29.69 -13.71
CA LEU A 260 -5.56 -28.62 -14.46
C LEU A 260 -5.03 -28.52 -15.89
N VAL A 261 -3.75 -28.81 -16.11
CA VAL A 261 -3.05 -28.57 -17.37
C VAL A 261 -2.06 -29.70 -17.63
N ASP A 262 -1.94 -30.08 -18.89
CA ASP A 262 -0.94 -31.04 -19.36
C ASP A 262 0.48 -30.66 -18.86
N PRO A 263 1.17 -31.55 -18.13
CA PRO A 263 2.53 -31.33 -17.63
C PRO A 263 3.54 -30.85 -18.67
N GLN A 264 3.37 -31.24 -19.95
CA GLN A 264 4.26 -30.83 -21.03
C GLN A 264 4.16 -29.34 -21.37
N LYS A 265 3.02 -28.71 -21.07
CA LYS A 265 2.79 -27.27 -21.30
C LYS A 265 3.21 -26.41 -20.10
N LEU A 266 3.50 -27.02 -18.95
CA LEU A 266 3.78 -26.30 -17.72
C LEU A 266 5.23 -25.83 -17.64
N ILE A 267 5.42 -24.55 -17.31
CA ILE A 267 6.73 -23.98 -16.98
C ILE A 267 6.69 -23.38 -15.58
N TYR A 268 7.38 -24.02 -14.63
CA TYR A 268 7.51 -23.50 -13.28
C TYR A 268 8.62 -22.46 -13.18
N LEU A 269 8.28 -21.21 -12.83
CA LEU A 269 9.27 -20.16 -12.61
C LEU A 269 9.92 -20.29 -11.23
N SER A 270 11.24 -20.49 -11.21
CA SER A 270 12.03 -20.56 -9.99
C SER A 270 13.33 -19.79 -10.14
N PRO A 271 13.71 -18.92 -9.18
CA PRO A 271 14.97 -18.18 -9.22
C PRO A 271 16.20 -19.10 -9.13
N HIS A 272 16.03 -20.33 -8.64
CA HIS A 272 17.11 -21.31 -8.48
C HIS A 272 17.28 -22.24 -9.70
N SER A 273 16.43 -22.11 -10.73
CA SER A 273 16.56 -22.92 -11.94
C SER A 273 17.89 -22.67 -12.64
N GLN A 274 18.54 -23.73 -13.12
CA GLN A 274 19.72 -23.60 -13.99
C GLN A 274 19.35 -23.16 -15.41
N TYR A 275 18.11 -23.40 -15.83
CA TYR A 275 17.63 -23.02 -17.16
C TYR A 275 17.09 -21.60 -17.11
N GLU A 276 17.61 -20.75 -17.98
CA GLU A 276 17.17 -19.38 -18.11
C GLU A 276 16.06 -19.26 -19.17
N MET A 277 15.08 -18.40 -18.90
CA MET A 277 14.02 -18.06 -19.84
C MET A 277 14.59 -17.13 -20.92
N SER A 278 14.58 -17.58 -22.18
CA SER A 278 15.04 -16.80 -23.34
C SER A 278 13.96 -15.83 -23.83
N GLU A 279 12.75 -16.35 -24.03
CA GLU A 279 11.59 -15.66 -24.57
C GLU A 279 10.30 -16.13 -23.88
N TYR A 280 9.22 -15.38 -24.10
CA TYR A 280 7.88 -15.75 -23.64
C TYR A 280 7.23 -16.71 -24.63
N ASP A 281 6.79 -17.86 -24.14
CA ASP A 281 6.11 -18.89 -24.93
C ASP A 281 4.60 -18.79 -24.70
N HIS A 282 3.89 -18.33 -25.73
CA HIS A 282 2.43 -18.18 -25.72
C HIS A 282 1.67 -19.51 -25.66
N ASN A 283 2.33 -20.65 -25.94
CA ASN A 283 1.72 -21.97 -25.85
C ASN A 283 1.94 -22.64 -24.49
N ALA A 284 2.79 -22.04 -23.65
CA ALA A 284 3.08 -22.54 -22.31
C ALA A 284 2.15 -21.94 -21.26
N VAL A 285 1.94 -22.68 -20.17
CA VAL A 285 1.27 -22.19 -18.97
C VAL A 285 2.31 -22.01 -17.88
N TYR A 286 2.55 -20.75 -17.49
CA TYR A 286 3.51 -20.42 -16.47
C TYR A 286 2.94 -20.65 -15.07
N ILE A 287 3.76 -21.18 -14.16
CA ILE A 287 3.45 -21.33 -12.73
C ILE A 287 4.36 -20.39 -11.93
N ILE A 288 3.77 -19.63 -11.01
CA ILE A 288 4.51 -18.85 -10.00
C ILE A 288 4.18 -19.38 -8.61
N GLY A 289 5.20 -19.71 -7.82
CA GLY A 289 5.00 -20.10 -6.42
C GLY A 289 4.50 -18.93 -5.58
N ALA A 290 3.43 -19.14 -4.81
CA ALA A 290 2.85 -18.16 -3.90
C ALA A 290 3.70 -17.99 -2.62
N ILE A 291 4.96 -17.59 -2.77
CA ILE A 291 5.93 -17.51 -1.68
C ILE A 291 6.36 -16.06 -1.43
N VAL A 292 6.33 -15.63 -0.17
CA VAL A 292 6.82 -14.31 0.24
C VAL A 292 8.29 -14.38 0.67
N ASP A 293 9.09 -13.42 0.23
CA ASP A 293 10.51 -13.33 0.59
C ASP A 293 10.70 -13.32 2.13
N GLY A 294 11.72 -14.04 2.60
CA GLY A 294 12.01 -14.24 4.02
C GLY A 294 11.07 -15.19 4.78
N SER A 295 10.11 -15.84 4.13
CA SER A 295 9.33 -16.95 4.74
C SER A 295 10.07 -18.29 4.68
N VAL A 296 10.81 -18.53 3.59
CA VAL A 296 11.46 -19.82 3.30
C VAL A 296 12.95 -19.89 3.64
N GLY A 297 13.56 -18.77 4.04
CA GLY A 297 14.98 -18.71 4.44
C GLY A 297 15.98 -19.07 3.33
N GLY A 298 15.65 -18.82 2.05
CA GLY A 298 16.51 -19.13 0.92
C GLY A 298 16.43 -20.58 0.42
N ARG A 299 15.55 -21.41 0.97
CA ARG A 299 15.36 -22.79 0.49
C ARG A 299 14.76 -22.82 -0.93
N PRO A 300 15.27 -23.68 -1.85
CA PRO A 300 14.83 -23.73 -3.25
C PRO A 300 13.54 -24.55 -3.43
N LEU A 301 12.48 -24.22 -2.69
CA LEU A 301 11.25 -25.04 -2.60
C LEU A 301 10.53 -25.18 -3.95
N THR A 302 10.40 -24.09 -4.71
CA THR A 302 9.72 -24.12 -6.02
C THR A 302 10.49 -24.96 -7.03
N LEU A 303 11.82 -24.91 -7.03
CA LEU A 303 12.65 -25.77 -7.88
C LEU A 303 12.53 -27.24 -7.47
N ALA A 304 12.59 -27.53 -6.17
CA ALA A 304 12.45 -28.89 -5.65
C ALA A 304 11.09 -29.50 -6.03
N LYS A 305 10.01 -28.71 -5.92
CA LYS A 305 8.66 -29.12 -6.32
C LYS A 305 8.57 -29.37 -7.83
N ALA A 306 9.04 -28.44 -8.66
CA ALA A 306 9.04 -28.61 -10.12
C ALA A 306 9.83 -29.84 -10.59
N LYS A 307 10.98 -30.13 -9.96
CA LYS A 307 11.77 -31.34 -10.25
C LYS A 307 11.06 -32.62 -9.81
N ARG A 308 10.44 -32.62 -8.62
CA ARG A 308 9.66 -33.76 -8.12
C ARG A 308 8.51 -34.10 -9.07
N ASP A 309 7.86 -33.07 -9.60
CA ASP A 309 6.70 -33.19 -10.47
C ASP A 309 7.09 -33.39 -11.94
N ASN A 310 8.39 -33.43 -12.25
CA ASN A 310 8.96 -33.65 -13.57
C ASN A 310 8.43 -32.69 -14.66
N ILE A 311 8.28 -31.42 -14.32
CA ILE A 311 7.85 -30.36 -15.25
C ILE A 311 9.00 -29.40 -15.58
N LYS A 312 8.88 -28.72 -16.73
CA LYS A 312 9.88 -27.74 -17.17
C LYS A 312 9.96 -26.61 -16.15
N HIS A 313 11.17 -26.16 -15.85
CA HIS A 313 11.40 -25.06 -14.91
C HIS A 313 12.41 -24.06 -15.46
N GLN A 314 12.19 -22.77 -15.21
CA GLN A 314 13.02 -21.68 -15.73
C GLN A 314 13.23 -20.56 -14.70
N ARG A 315 14.35 -19.84 -14.80
CA ARG A 315 14.62 -18.59 -14.09
C ARG A 315 14.56 -17.41 -15.05
N LEU A 316 14.20 -16.22 -14.54
CA LEU A 316 14.30 -14.99 -15.30
C LEU A 316 15.78 -14.61 -15.51
N PRO A 317 16.16 -14.01 -16.65
CA PRO A 317 17.54 -13.64 -17.00
C PRO A 317 18.04 -12.39 -16.27
N LEU A 318 17.76 -12.24 -14.97
CA LEU A 318 17.96 -10.99 -14.22
C LEU A 318 19.42 -10.50 -14.26
N GLU A 319 20.38 -11.42 -14.12
CA GLU A 319 21.82 -11.12 -14.03
C GLU A 319 22.39 -10.55 -15.35
N ARG A 320 21.72 -10.77 -16.49
CA ARG A 320 22.12 -10.21 -17.78
C ARG A 320 21.77 -8.72 -17.92
N TYR A 321 20.76 -8.25 -17.19
CA TYR A 321 20.20 -6.91 -17.36
C TYR A 321 20.30 -6.04 -16.11
N LEU A 322 20.52 -6.64 -14.94
CA LEU A 322 20.45 -5.93 -13.66
C LEU A 322 21.62 -6.33 -12.75
N LYS A 323 22.23 -5.31 -12.14
CA LYS A 323 23.06 -5.47 -10.95
C LYS A 323 22.23 -5.11 -9.74
N PHE A 324 22.01 -6.07 -8.86
CA PHE A 324 21.32 -5.82 -7.58
C PHE A 324 22.23 -5.03 -6.62
N GLY A 325 21.62 -4.19 -5.78
CA GLY A 325 22.34 -3.58 -4.66
C GLY A 325 22.87 -4.62 -3.67
N GLY A 326 23.95 -4.33 -2.95
CA GLY A 326 24.65 -5.31 -2.09
C GLY A 326 23.75 -6.01 -1.06
N ASN A 327 22.75 -5.31 -0.53
CA ASN A 327 21.79 -5.85 0.45
C ASN A 327 20.42 -6.19 -0.18
N ALA A 328 20.27 -6.09 -1.51
CA ALA A 328 19.00 -6.32 -2.17
C ALA A 328 18.81 -7.81 -2.47
N SER A 329 17.70 -8.35 -1.99
CA SER A 329 17.28 -9.72 -2.31
C SER A 329 17.07 -9.89 -3.83
N ARG A 330 17.60 -10.98 -4.39
CA ARG A 330 17.47 -11.33 -5.82
C ARG A 330 16.13 -11.98 -6.16
N THR A 331 15.37 -12.42 -5.15
CA THR A 331 14.00 -12.89 -5.36
C THR A 331 13.05 -11.73 -5.57
N LEU A 332 12.11 -11.91 -6.49
CA LEU A 332 11.07 -10.93 -6.79
C LEU A 332 9.76 -11.34 -6.11
N SER A 333 8.95 -10.35 -5.74
CA SER A 333 7.61 -10.62 -5.21
C SER A 333 6.66 -11.07 -6.33
N LEU A 334 5.59 -11.76 -5.96
CA LEU A 334 4.63 -12.36 -6.88
C LEU A 334 4.08 -11.34 -7.90
N ASP A 335 3.73 -10.15 -7.42
CA ASP A 335 3.25 -9.03 -8.25
C ASP A 335 4.26 -8.62 -9.33
N LYS A 336 5.56 -8.64 -9.00
CA LYS A 336 6.62 -8.23 -9.92
C LYS A 336 6.86 -9.27 -11.00
N ILE A 337 6.82 -10.55 -10.66
CA ILE A 337 6.89 -11.63 -11.64
C ILE A 337 5.69 -11.53 -12.59
N TYR A 338 4.48 -11.33 -12.06
CA TYR A 338 3.29 -11.14 -12.87
C TYR A 338 3.46 -10.00 -13.90
N PHE A 339 3.88 -8.80 -13.45
CA PHE A 339 4.04 -7.67 -14.37
C PHE A 339 5.14 -7.89 -15.41
N ILE A 340 6.22 -8.56 -15.06
CA ILE A 340 7.27 -8.95 -16.02
C ILE A 340 6.67 -9.88 -17.09
N LEU A 341 5.94 -10.92 -16.68
CA LEU A 341 5.30 -11.83 -17.64
C LEU A 341 4.29 -11.12 -18.53
N MET A 342 3.49 -10.19 -17.99
CA MET A 342 2.56 -9.42 -18.79
C MET A 342 3.26 -8.50 -19.79
N ALA A 343 4.38 -7.87 -19.41
CA ALA A 343 5.18 -7.07 -20.33
C ALA A 343 5.69 -7.92 -21.50
N LEU A 344 6.29 -9.07 -21.21
CA LEU A 344 6.83 -9.98 -22.22
C LEU A 344 5.73 -10.55 -23.13
N LYS A 345 4.58 -10.94 -22.56
CA LYS A 345 3.38 -11.36 -23.31
C LYS A 345 2.93 -10.32 -24.34
N HIS A 346 3.09 -9.03 -24.03
CA HIS A 346 2.71 -7.96 -24.96
C HIS A 346 3.87 -7.54 -25.88
N GLY A 347 4.90 -8.37 -26.02
CA GLY A 347 6.02 -8.17 -26.95
C GLY A 347 7.09 -7.18 -26.46
N GLN A 348 7.07 -6.79 -25.18
CA GLN A 348 8.10 -5.90 -24.64
C GLN A 348 9.42 -6.65 -24.43
N SER A 349 10.53 -5.93 -24.60
CA SER A 349 11.87 -6.45 -24.33
C SER A 349 12.11 -6.71 -22.83
N TRP A 350 13.13 -7.51 -22.52
CA TRP A 350 13.56 -7.76 -21.14
C TRP A 350 13.90 -6.47 -20.38
N SER A 351 14.56 -5.51 -21.03
CA SER A 351 14.93 -4.22 -20.43
C SER A 351 13.71 -3.37 -20.07
N GLU A 352 12.63 -3.45 -20.84
CA GLU A 352 11.36 -2.79 -20.55
C GLU A 352 10.59 -3.54 -19.44
N ALA A 353 10.51 -4.87 -19.53
CA ALA A 353 9.82 -5.70 -18.54
C ALA A 353 10.43 -5.53 -17.14
N PHE A 354 11.76 -5.44 -17.04
CA PHE A 354 12.45 -5.25 -15.78
C PHE A 354 12.30 -3.86 -15.16
N GLN A 355 11.70 -2.88 -15.86
CA GLN A 355 11.29 -1.61 -15.22
C GLN A 355 10.23 -1.81 -14.13
N ALA A 356 9.54 -2.96 -14.11
CA ALA A 356 8.63 -3.32 -13.01
C ALA A 356 9.35 -3.45 -11.66
N ILE A 357 10.65 -3.75 -11.66
CA ILE A 357 11.47 -3.95 -10.45
C ILE A 357 11.82 -2.59 -9.85
N PRO A 358 11.58 -2.34 -8.55
CA PRO A 358 11.86 -1.05 -7.93
C PRO A 358 13.35 -0.70 -7.91
N ASP A 359 13.68 0.57 -8.18
CA ASP A 359 15.07 1.04 -8.26
C ASP A 359 15.86 0.85 -6.97
N ARG A 360 15.21 0.88 -5.80
CA ARG A 360 15.86 0.56 -4.52
C ARG A 360 16.51 -0.83 -4.46
N LYS A 361 16.09 -1.78 -5.33
CA LYS A 361 16.71 -3.12 -5.42
C LYS A 361 17.85 -3.17 -6.43
N VAL A 362 17.95 -2.18 -7.32
CA VAL A 362 18.81 -2.20 -8.51
C VAL A 362 19.91 -1.16 -8.34
N ALA A 363 21.16 -1.61 -8.29
CA ALA A 363 22.31 -0.71 -8.31
C ALA A 363 22.58 -0.19 -9.73
N GLU A 364 22.40 -1.04 -10.73
CA GLU A 364 22.69 -0.71 -12.12
C GLU A 364 21.79 -1.51 -13.07
N ARG A 365 21.41 -0.90 -14.20
CA ARG A 365 20.63 -1.52 -15.26
C ARG A 365 21.44 -1.50 -16.55
N PHE A 366 21.77 -2.67 -17.07
CA PHE A 366 22.49 -2.85 -18.31
C PHE A 366 21.53 -2.82 -19.51
N ASN A 367 22.05 -2.52 -20.71
CA ASN A 367 21.31 -2.62 -21.98
C ASN A 367 19.94 -1.93 -21.99
N GLN A 368 19.85 -0.73 -21.40
CA GLN A 368 18.61 0.05 -21.47
C GLN A 368 18.38 0.59 -22.88
N PRO A 369 17.19 0.41 -23.48
CA PRO A 369 16.79 1.24 -24.60
C PRO A 369 16.70 2.70 -24.13
N ARG A 370 17.03 3.65 -25.00
CA ARG A 370 16.81 5.09 -24.77
C ARG A 370 15.30 5.35 -24.73
N LEU A 371 14.66 5.11 -23.60
CA LEU A 371 13.23 5.39 -23.40
C LEU A 371 13.02 6.91 -23.40
N GLY A 372 12.04 7.40 -24.17
CA GLY A 372 11.64 8.80 -24.14
C GLY A 372 11.06 9.18 -22.77
N LYS A 373 11.23 10.45 -22.35
CA LYS A 373 10.83 10.98 -21.02
C LYS A 373 9.39 10.61 -20.58
N ASN A 374 8.47 10.38 -21.53
CA ASN A 374 7.07 10.05 -21.25
C ASN A 374 6.88 8.61 -20.71
N GLU A 375 7.74 7.66 -21.07
CA GLU A 375 7.62 6.27 -20.62
C GLU A 375 8.25 6.05 -19.24
N SER A 376 9.34 6.77 -18.93
CA SER A 376 9.91 6.82 -17.57
C SER A 376 8.94 7.40 -16.55
N GLU A 377 8.12 8.40 -16.91
CA GLU A 377 7.06 8.92 -16.03
C GLU A 377 5.91 7.93 -15.80
N ARG A 378 5.58 7.14 -16.84
CA ARG A 378 4.59 6.06 -16.73
C ARG A 378 5.03 5.06 -15.66
N TRP A 379 6.29 4.62 -15.66
CA TRP A 379 6.81 3.68 -14.64
C TRP A 379 7.11 4.35 -13.29
N GLY A 380 7.62 5.59 -13.27
CA GLY A 380 7.97 6.34 -12.06
C GLY A 380 6.77 6.68 -11.15
N LYS A 381 5.59 6.94 -11.72
CA LYS A 381 4.34 7.08 -10.94
C LYS A 381 3.97 5.81 -10.15
N TYR A 382 4.48 4.64 -10.54
CA TYR A 382 4.11 3.35 -9.92
C TYR A 382 5.06 2.87 -8.82
N ALA A 383 6.29 3.39 -8.74
CA ALA A 383 7.13 3.22 -7.56
C ALA A 383 6.63 4.06 -6.36
N GLY A 384 6.00 5.21 -6.64
CA GLY A 384 5.53 6.16 -5.63
C GLY A 384 4.26 5.78 -4.86
N ILE A 385 3.52 4.73 -5.26
CA ILE A 385 2.27 4.34 -4.56
C ILE A 385 2.56 3.63 -3.22
N ARG A 386 3.78 3.12 -3.00
CA ARG A 386 4.18 2.49 -1.73
C ARG A 386 4.59 3.45 -0.62
N ASN A 387 4.79 4.75 -0.90
CA ASN A 387 5.35 5.69 0.09
C ASN A 387 4.31 6.54 0.83
N ARG A 388 3.03 6.14 0.87
CA ARG A 388 1.97 6.90 1.58
C ARG A 388 1.37 6.22 2.81
N THR A 389 1.89 5.07 3.24
CA THR A 389 1.40 4.37 4.44
C THR A 389 2.44 4.18 5.55
N ASP A 390 3.70 4.57 5.34
CA ASP A 390 4.71 4.59 6.40
C ASP A 390 5.24 6.02 6.58
N GLN A 391 4.40 6.91 7.11
CA GLN A 391 4.81 8.11 7.85
C GLN A 391 3.82 8.42 8.95
#